data_AF-A0A8S9JDH3-F1
#
_entry.id   AF-A0A8S9JDH3-F1
#
_cell.length_a   1.000
_cell.length_b   1.000
_cell.length_c   1.000
_cell.angle_alpha   90.00
_cell.angle_beta   90.00
_cell.angle_gamma   90.00
#
_symmetry.space_group_name_H-M   'P 1'
#
loop_
_entity.id
_entity.type
_entity.pdbx_description
1 polymer ?
#
loop_
_entity_poly.entity_id
_entity_poly.type
_entity_poly.pdbx_seq_one_letter_code
_entity_poly.pdbx_strand_id
1 'polypeptide(L)' 'MSQQSSLIYSFVARGTVILVEFTDFKGNFTSIAAQCLQKLPSSNNKFTYNCDGHTFNYLVENGFSNRSIY' A
#
# COMPACT_ATOMS: atom_id res chain seq x y z
N MET A 1 2.42 2.14 26.99
CA MET A 1 3.02 1.24 26.00
C MET A 1 2.80 1.87 24.63
N SER A 2 3.85 2.36 23.97
CA SER A 2 3.78 2.88 22.61
C SER A 2 3.42 1.74 21.67
N GLN A 3 2.24 1.80 21.04
CA GLN A 3 1.87 0.89 19.95
C GLN A 3 2.89 1.07 18.83
N GLN A 4 3.86 0.15 18.73
CA GLN A 4 4.81 0.13 17.62
C GLN A 4 4.06 -0.47 16.43
N SER A 5 3.53 0.37 15.55
CA SER A 5 2.88 -0.10 14.32
C SER A 5 3.92 -0.82 13.46
N SER A 6 3.80 -2.14 13.38
CA SER A 6 4.71 -2.98 12.59
C SER A 6 4.31 -2.89 11.12
N LEU A 7 5.29 -2.83 10.22
CA LEU A 7 5.01 -2.82 8.79
C LEU A 7 4.39 -4.16 8.40
N ILE A 8 3.10 -4.17 8.10
CA ILE A 8 2.39 -5.39 7.70
C ILE A 8 2.73 -5.74 6.26
N TYR A 9 2.68 -4.74 5.37
CA TYR A 9 2.91 -4.96 3.94
C TYR A 9 3.30 -3.65 3.25
N SER A 10 4.24 -3.70 2.30
CA SER A 10 4.58 -2.56 1.46
C SER A 10 4.83 -3.00 0.02
N PHE A 11 4.57 -2.14 -0.95
CA PHE A 11 4.92 -2.38 -2.35
C PHE A 11 5.20 -1.10 -3.13
N VAL A 12 5.89 -1.28 -4.26
CA VAL A 12 6.05 -0.28 -5.31
C VAL A 12 5.45 -0.83 -6.60
N ALA A 13 4.64 -0.03 -7.28
CA ALA A 13 4.02 -0.35 -8.54
C ALA A 13 4.21 0.75 -9.57
N ARG A 14 4.05 0.41 -10.86
CA ARG A 14 3.90 1.36 -11.96
C ARG A 14 2.56 1.08 -12.65
N GLY A 15 1.63 2.02 -12.53
CA GLY A 15 0.22 1.76 -12.85
C GLY A 15 -0.31 0.62 -11.99
N THR A 16 -0.77 -0.47 -12.61
CA THR A 16 -1.30 -1.66 -11.93
C THR A 16 -0.28 -2.79 -11.76
N VAL A 17 0.96 -2.59 -12.20
CA VAL A 17 2.02 -3.60 -12.16
C VAL A 17 2.87 -3.40 -10.91
N ILE A 18 2.86 -4.36 -9.99
CA ILE A 18 3.74 -4.38 -8.81
C ILE A 18 5.16 -4.75 -9.25
N LEU A 19 6.12 -3.90 -8.91
CA LEU A 19 7.55 -4.08 -9.20
C LEU A 19 8.28 -4.79 -8.06
N VAL A 20 7.91 -4.46 -6.82
CA VAL A 20 8.44 -5.09 -5.60
C VAL A 20 7.39 -5.03 -4.50
N GLU A 21 7.30 -6.07 -3.69
CA GLU A 21 6.48 -6.15 -2.50
C GLU A 21 7.26 -6.75 -1.33
N PHE A 22 6.84 -6.45 -0.11
CA PHE A 22 7.43 -6.95 1.12
C PHE A 22 6.35 -7.17 2.20
N THR A 23 6.44 -8.29 2.91
CA THR A 23 5.67 -8.57 4.13
C THR A 23 6.35 -9.64 4.97
N ASP A 24 6.36 -9.44 6.29
CA ASP A 24 6.72 -10.47 7.28
C ASP A 24 5.49 -11.30 7.73
N PHE A 25 4.29 -10.92 7.29
CA PHE A 25 3.04 -11.51 7.72
C PHE A 25 2.50 -12.46 6.65
N LYS A 26 2.12 -13.67 7.05
CA LYS A 26 1.37 -14.57 6.17
C LYS A 26 -0.10 -14.15 6.14
N GLY A 27 -0.65 -13.92 4.95
CA GLY A 27 -2.04 -13.51 4.79
C GLY A 27 -2.39 -13.10 3.35
N ASN A 28 -3.60 -12.56 3.18
CA ASN A 28 -4.12 -12.08 1.90
C ASN A 28 -3.80 -10.60 1.61
N PHE A 29 -2.80 -10.03 2.29
CA PHE A 29 -2.43 -8.62 2.17
C PHE A 29 -2.05 -8.23 0.74
N THR A 30 -1.32 -9.09 0.02
CA THR A 30 -0.99 -8.88 -1.40
C THR A 30 -2.25 -8.76 -2.27
N SER A 31 -3.23 -9.63 -2.08
CA SER A 31 -4.48 -9.60 -2.86
C SER A 31 -5.31 -8.35 -2.57
N ILE A 32 -5.43 -7.96 -1.29
CA ILE A 32 -6.09 -6.71 -0.88
C ILE A 32 -5.34 -5.51 -1.48
N ALA A 33 -4.00 -5.57 -1.48
CA ALA A 33 -3.17 -4.52 -1.99
C ALA A 33 -3.38 -4.27 -3.49
N ALA A 34 -3.37 -5.35 -4.27
CA ALA A 34 -3.63 -5.34 -5.70
C ALA A 34 -5.05 -4.86 -6.03
N GLN A 35 -6.06 -5.26 -5.25
CA GLN A 35 -7.43 -4.80 -5.46
C GLN A 35 -7.59 -3.30 -5.26
N CYS A 36 -6.96 -2.70 -4.25
CA CYS A 36 -7.02 -1.24 -4.14
C CYS A 36 -6.19 -0.57 -5.23
N LEU A 37 -5.06 -1.16 -5.65
CA LEU A 37 -4.24 -0.62 -6.75
C LEU A 37 -5.05 -0.42 -8.04
N GLN A 38 -5.95 -1.35 -8.36
CA GLN A 38 -6.86 -1.25 -9.51
C GLN A 38 -7.85 -0.06 -9.41
N LYS A 39 -8.16 0.39 -8.20
CA LYS A 39 -9.13 1.48 -7.95
C LYS A 39 -8.47 2.85 -7.87
N LEU A 40 -7.13 2.93 -7.92
CA LEU A 40 -6.41 4.17 -7.68
C LEU A 40 -6.41 5.03 -8.95
N PRO A 41 -6.77 6.32 -8.84
CA PRO A 41 -6.68 7.23 -9.97
C PRO A 41 -5.21 7.44 -10.35
N SER A 42 -4.95 7.57 -11.65
CA SER A 42 -3.60 7.77 -12.20
C SER A 42 -2.99 9.15 -11.90
N SER A 43 -3.74 10.03 -11.21
CA SER A 43 -3.29 11.37 -10.85
C SER A 43 -2.27 11.32 -9.72
N ASN A 44 -1.16 12.05 -9.86
CA ASN A 44 -0.20 12.28 -8.78
C ASN A 44 -0.94 12.74 -7.52
N ASN A 45 -0.80 12.00 -6.43
CA ASN A 45 -1.47 12.28 -5.17
C ASN A 45 -0.81 11.51 -4.03
N LYS A 46 -0.77 12.13 -2.85
CA LYS A 46 -0.37 11.50 -1.59
C LYS A 46 -1.60 11.43 -0.69
N PHE A 47 -1.94 10.24 -0.22
CA PHE A 47 -3.03 10.07 0.73
C PHE A 47 -2.78 8.93 1.70
N THR A 48 -3.31 9.10 2.91
CA THR A 48 -3.32 8.09 3.96
C THR A 48 -4.77 7.69 4.19
N TYR A 49 -5.04 6.39 4.18
CA TYR A 49 -6.36 5.82 4.38
C TYR A 49 -6.32 4.85 5.55
N ASN A 50 -7.26 4.97 6.48
CA ASN A 50 -7.38 4.07 7.62
C ASN A 50 -8.60 3.16 7.42
N CYS A 51 -8.41 1.84 7.49
CA CYS A 51 -9.48 0.87 7.33
C CYS A 51 -9.18 -0.39 8.13
N ASP A 52 -10.18 -0.85 8.89
CA ASP A 52 -10.12 -2.04 9.75
C ASP A 52 -8.91 -2.06 10.71
N GLY A 53 -8.57 -0.89 11.27
CA GLY A 53 -7.43 -0.74 12.17
C GLY A 53 -6.06 -0.66 11.49
N HIS A 54 -6.00 -0.79 10.16
CA HIS A 54 -4.76 -0.63 9.39
C HIS A 54 -4.64 0.75 8.77
N THR A 55 -3.41 1.25 8.68
CA THR A 55 -3.09 2.51 8.01
C THR A 55 -2.42 2.24 6.66
N PHE A 56 -3.06 2.66 5.59
CA PHE A 56 -2.58 2.55 4.22
C PHE A 56 -2.03 3.90 3.76
N ASN A 57 -0.73 4.00 3.58
CA ASN A 57 -0.09 5.17 3.00
C ASN A 57 0.07 4.95 1.51
N TYR A 58 -0.25 5.94 0.69
CA TYR A 58 -0.12 5.87 -0.75
C TYR A 58 0.53 7.13 -1.33
N LEU A 59 1.45 6.94 -2.28
CA LEU A 59 2.13 8.01 -3.00
C LEU A 59 2.18 7.66 -4.49
N VAL A 60 1.52 8.47 -5.33
CA VAL A 60 1.70 8.46 -6.78
C VAL A 60 2.59 9.61 -7.19
N GLU A 61 3.73 9.30 -7.80
CA GLU A 61 4.62 10.29 -8.36
C GLU A 61 5.17 9.80 -9.70
N ASN A 62 4.90 10.56 -10.76
CA ASN A 62 5.49 10.34 -12.08
C ASN A 62 5.22 8.92 -12.66
N GLY A 63 4.03 8.38 -12.36
CA GLY A 63 3.60 7.03 -12.77
C GLY A 63 4.05 5.89 -11.85
N PHE A 64 4.84 6.17 -10.81
CA PHE A 64 5.16 5.21 -9.75
C PHE A 64 4.20 5.36 -8.57
N SER A 65 3.86 4.24 -7.93
CA SER A 65 2.90 4.15 -6.84
C SER A 65 3.52 3.37 -5.70
N ASN A 66 3.77 4.00 -4.55
CA ASN A 66 4.19 3.32 -3.32
C ASN A 66 2.98 3.15 -2.40
N ARG A 67 2.84 1.98 -1.78
CA ARG A 67 1.85 1.78 -0.71
C ARG A 67 2.44 1.04 0.47
N SER A 68 2.14 1.49 1.69
CA SER A 68 2.56 0.84 2.94
C SER A 68 1.38 0.66 3.89
N ILE A 69 1.30 -0.51 4.53
CA ILE A 69 0.26 -0.93 5.48
C ILE A 69 0.90 -1.09 6.85
N TYR A 70 0.38 -0.37 7.83
CA TYR A 70 0.77 -0.44 9.23
C TYR A 70 -0.38 -0.95 10.10
#